data_AF-Q8DIQ4-F1
#
_entry.id   AF-Q8DIQ4-F1
#
_cell.length_a   1.000
_cell.length_b   1.000
_cell.length_c   1.000
_cell.angle_alpha   90.00
_cell.angle_beta   90.00
_cell.angle_gamma   90.00
#
_symmetry.space_group_name_H-M   'P 1'
#
loop_
_entity.id
_entity.type
_entity.pdbx_description
1 polymer ?
#
loop_
_entity_poly.entity_id
_entity_poly.type
_entity_poly.pdbx_seq_one_letter_code
_entity_poly.pdbx_strand_id
1 'polypeptide(L)'
;MTFFDNLRWQSDRQWQQVRETLEYTFLQLFRQQTEPFWQDSPSLEAWLRWFLQGVLLMGLGGGLYFLGRSLWRWWQRRSRSSSPTALSTLGERPRPVREWLELAQNLEWAGDYRGACRALYMALLYRLQAAGWLRLQTHWTNDDYLRELQRLFQLGERSPTVGRSIQHLFQVHSRTYYGAEPVDAQTLASCQAAYFEVEPFLQETQQ
;
A
#
# COMPACT_ATOMS: atom_id res chain seq x y z
N MET A 1 29.88 8.10 -1.74
CA MET A 1 28.78 8.74 -2.50
C MET A 1 28.14 7.66 -3.35
N THR A 2 26.98 7.21 -2.93
CA THR A 2 26.42 5.90 -3.26
C THR A 2 25.50 5.96 -4.47
N PHE A 3 25.56 4.92 -5.30
CA PHE A 3 24.75 4.67 -6.50
C PHE A 3 23.23 4.93 -6.31
N PHE A 4 22.74 4.79 -5.09
CA PHE A 4 21.35 5.04 -4.68
C PHE A 4 20.95 6.53 -4.66
N ASP A 5 21.88 7.46 -4.41
CA ASP A 5 21.60 8.90 -4.49
C ASP A 5 21.37 9.34 -5.94
N ASN A 6 22.05 8.68 -6.89
CA ASN A 6 21.91 8.96 -8.31
C ASN A 6 20.58 8.39 -8.87
N LEU A 7 20.15 7.22 -8.38
CA LEU A 7 18.86 6.59 -8.72
C LEU A 7 17.66 7.40 -8.21
N ARG A 8 17.74 7.93 -7.00
CA ARG A 8 16.67 8.72 -6.38
C ARG A 8 16.45 10.06 -7.11
N TRP A 9 17.52 10.65 -7.63
CA TRP A 9 17.46 11.89 -8.39
C TRP A 9 17.01 11.68 -9.85
N GLN A 10 17.32 10.51 -10.46
CA GLN A 10 16.78 10.12 -11.77
C GLN A 10 15.26 9.85 -11.75
N SER A 11 14.74 9.29 -10.65
CA SER A 11 13.31 9.04 -10.45
C SER A 11 12.48 10.32 -10.47
N ASP A 12 12.95 11.38 -9.80
CA ASP A 12 12.20 12.64 -9.69
C ASP A 12 12.13 13.40 -11.03
N ARG A 13 13.16 13.31 -11.87
CA ARG A 13 13.11 13.89 -13.24
C ARG A 13 12.23 13.06 -14.20
N GLN A 14 12.22 11.73 -14.06
CA GLN A 14 11.41 10.87 -14.92
C GLN A 14 9.91 10.99 -14.65
N TRP A 15 9.50 11.25 -13.40
CA TRP A 15 8.09 11.44 -13.06
C TRP A 15 7.47 12.67 -13.73
N GLN A 16 8.21 13.76 -13.92
CA GLN A 16 7.70 14.92 -14.65
C GLN A 16 7.50 14.62 -16.14
N GLN A 17 8.40 13.84 -16.76
CA GLN A 17 8.30 13.47 -18.18
C GLN A 17 7.20 12.42 -18.45
N VAL A 18 6.95 11.50 -17.51
CA VAL A 18 5.87 10.49 -17.60
C VAL A 18 4.49 11.15 -17.56
N ARG A 19 4.34 12.23 -16.78
CA ARG A 19 3.06 12.95 -16.67
C ARG A 19 2.69 13.68 -17.96
N GLU A 20 3.66 14.31 -18.62
CA GLU A 20 3.42 14.99 -19.90
C GLU A 20 3.16 13.99 -21.04
N THR A 21 3.93 12.89 -21.11
CA THR A 21 3.74 11.85 -22.13
C THR A 21 2.44 11.07 -21.96
N LEU A 22 1.96 10.88 -20.72
CA LEU A 22 0.64 10.31 -20.46
C LEU A 22 -0.48 11.22 -20.95
N GLU A 23 -0.43 12.53 -20.74
CA GLU A 23 -1.47 13.43 -21.27
C GLU A 23 -1.55 13.39 -22.81
N TYR A 24 -0.42 13.36 -23.52
CA TYR A 24 -0.42 13.28 -24.98
C TYR A 24 -0.85 11.90 -25.51
N THR A 25 -0.41 10.81 -24.87
CA THR A 25 -0.77 9.46 -25.29
C THR A 25 -2.25 9.19 -25.01
N PHE A 26 -2.78 9.70 -23.90
CA PHE A 26 -4.19 9.54 -23.51
C PHE A 26 -5.12 10.35 -24.41
N LEU A 27 -4.74 11.58 -24.78
CA LEU A 27 -5.49 12.40 -25.74
C LEU A 27 -5.43 11.84 -27.16
N GLN A 28 -4.31 11.25 -27.58
CA GLN A 28 -4.18 10.63 -28.90
C GLN A 28 -5.02 9.35 -29.00
N LEU A 29 -5.06 8.52 -27.94
CA LEU A 29 -5.90 7.33 -27.91
C LEU A 29 -7.40 7.66 -27.98
N PHE A 30 -7.81 8.78 -27.37
CA PHE A 30 -9.21 9.22 -27.39
C PHE A 30 -9.63 10.00 -28.65
N ARG A 31 -8.68 10.45 -29.48
CA ARG A 31 -8.98 11.24 -30.68
C ARG A 31 -9.05 10.40 -31.97
N GLN A 32 -8.71 9.11 -31.93
CA GLN A 32 -8.46 8.31 -33.14
C GLN A 32 -9.55 7.30 -33.54
N GLN A 33 -10.82 7.48 -33.13
CA GLN A 33 -11.92 6.66 -33.66
C GLN A 33 -13.17 7.47 -33.97
N THR A 34 -13.17 8.08 -35.16
CA THR A 34 -14.39 8.30 -35.95
C THR A 34 -13.99 8.30 -37.42
N GLU A 35 -13.66 7.12 -37.95
CA GLU A 35 -13.71 6.91 -39.40
C GLU A 35 -15.13 6.40 -39.74
N PRO A 36 -15.82 7.02 -40.72
CA PRO A 36 -17.19 6.69 -41.05
C PRO A 36 -17.30 5.30 -41.70
N PHE A 37 -18.07 4.42 -41.07
CA PHE A 37 -18.15 2.98 -41.35
C PHE A 37 -18.89 2.56 -42.64
N TRP A 38 -19.13 3.44 -43.61
CA TRP A 38 -20.14 3.25 -44.67
C TRP A 38 -19.63 3.07 -46.10
N GLN A 39 -18.38 2.63 -46.31
CA GLN A 39 -17.89 2.31 -47.65
C GLN A 39 -17.06 1.03 -47.59
N ASP A 40 -17.75 -0.11 -47.63
CA ASP A 40 -17.37 -1.27 -48.47
C ASP A 40 -18.38 -2.40 -48.26
N SER A 41 -18.95 -2.89 -49.35
CA SER A 41 -19.79 -4.08 -49.37
C SER A 41 -19.06 -5.26 -48.70
N PRO A 42 -19.72 -6.05 -47.84
CA PRO A 42 -19.04 -7.05 -47.02
C PRO A 42 -18.47 -8.19 -47.88
N SER A 43 -17.18 -8.10 -48.21
CA SER A 43 -16.43 -9.18 -48.85
C SER A 43 -16.21 -10.33 -47.87
N LEU A 44 -16.00 -11.54 -48.39
CA LEU A 44 -15.71 -12.74 -47.58
C LEU A 44 -14.45 -12.53 -46.69
N GLU A 45 -13.51 -11.70 -47.17
CA GLU A 45 -12.33 -11.26 -46.41
C GLU A 45 -12.68 -10.39 -45.20
N ALA A 46 -13.72 -9.55 -45.29
CA ALA A 46 -14.19 -8.76 -44.16
C ALA A 46 -14.76 -9.68 -43.06
N TRP A 47 -15.58 -10.67 -43.43
CA TRP A 47 -16.08 -11.69 -42.49
C TRP A 47 -14.95 -12.48 -41.82
N LEU A 48 -13.94 -12.88 -42.58
CA LEU A 48 -12.78 -13.59 -42.05
C LEU A 48 -11.98 -12.72 -41.05
N ARG A 49 -11.79 -11.42 -41.36
CA ARG A 49 -11.15 -10.46 -40.45
C ARG A 49 -11.94 -10.27 -39.15
N TRP A 50 -13.26 -10.09 -39.24
CA TRP A 50 -14.12 -9.99 -38.04
C TRP A 50 -14.06 -11.24 -37.18
N PHE A 51 -14.03 -12.43 -37.81
CA PHE A 51 -13.90 -13.70 -37.10
C PHE A 51 -12.53 -13.81 -36.39
N LEU A 52 -11.45 -13.52 -37.10
CA LEU A 52 -10.09 -13.49 -36.53
C LEU A 52 -9.97 -12.48 -35.37
N GLN A 53 -10.54 -11.30 -35.53
CA GLN A 53 -10.53 -10.25 -34.52
C GLN A 53 -11.38 -10.63 -33.31
N GLY A 54 -12.52 -11.29 -33.52
CA GLY A 54 -13.34 -11.88 -32.46
C GLY A 54 -12.58 -12.95 -31.67
N VAL A 55 -11.91 -13.88 -32.36
CA VAL A 55 -11.07 -14.92 -31.73
C VAL A 55 -9.90 -14.31 -30.97
N LEU A 56 -9.26 -13.28 -31.53
CA LEU A 56 -8.16 -12.56 -30.88
C LEU A 56 -8.63 -11.89 -29.59
N LEU A 57 -9.76 -11.17 -29.62
CA LEU A 57 -10.33 -10.51 -28.45
C LEU A 57 -10.79 -11.52 -27.40
N MET A 58 -11.37 -12.63 -27.82
CA MET A 58 -11.81 -13.71 -26.93
C MET A 58 -10.61 -14.42 -26.29
N GLY A 59 -9.52 -14.64 -27.05
CA GLY A 59 -8.25 -15.15 -26.54
C GLY A 59 -7.56 -14.17 -25.59
N LEU A 60 -7.58 -12.87 -25.91
CA LEU A 60 -7.03 -11.82 -25.05
C LEU A 60 -7.80 -11.75 -23.73
N GLY A 61 -9.13 -11.76 -23.79
CA GLY A 61 -10.01 -11.76 -22.63
C GLY A 61 -9.84 -13.02 -21.78
N GLY A 62 -9.76 -14.20 -22.41
CA GLY A 62 -9.47 -15.46 -21.73
C GLY A 62 -8.09 -15.48 -21.10
N GLY A 63 -7.08 -14.95 -21.79
CA GLY A 63 -5.71 -14.80 -21.28
C GLY A 63 -5.63 -13.86 -20.08
N LEU A 64 -6.26 -12.69 -20.15
CA LEU A 64 -6.39 -11.73 -19.05
C LEU A 64 -7.14 -12.33 -17.86
N TYR A 65 -8.22 -13.06 -18.12
CA TYR A 65 -8.97 -13.78 -17.09
C TYR A 65 -8.11 -14.87 -16.42
N PHE A 66 -7.36 -15.64 -17.20
CA PHE A 66 -6.52 -16.71 -16.68
C PHE A 66 -5.29 -16.17 -15.93
N LEU A 67 -4.66 -15.11 -16.44
CA LEU A 67 -3.59 -14.39 -15.73
C LEU A 67 -4.14 -13.80 -14.44
N GLY A 68 -5.26 -13.07 -14.48
CA GLY A 68 -5.91 -12.52 -13.30
C GLY A 68 -6.23 -13.61 -12.27
N ARG A 69 -6.77 -14.75 -12.72
CA ARG A 69 -7.08 -15.90 -11.86
C ARG A 69 -5.84 -16.62 -11.34
N SER A 70 -4.76 -16.69 -12.12
CA SER A 70 -3.49 -17.32 -11.74
C SER A 70 -2.74 -16.45 -10.73
N LEU A 71 -2.63 -15.14 -11.00
CA LEU A 71 -2.11 -14.17 -10.05
C LEU A 71 -2.97 -14.15 -8.78
N TRP A 72 -4.30 -14.16 -8.90
CA TRP A 72 -5.21 -14.23 -7.74
C TRP A 72 -5.02 -15.50 -6.93
N ARG A 73 -4.83 -16.67 -7.56
CA ARG A 73 -4.57 -17.94 -6.88
C ARG A 73 -3.17 -18.00 -6.26
N TRP A 74 -2.17 -17.42 -6.90
CA TRP A 74 -0.81 -17.29 -6.37
C TRP A 74 -0.79 -16.34 -5.17
N TRP A 75 -1.51 -15.21 -5.27
CA TRP A 75 -1.78 -14.31 -4.15
C TRP A 75 -2.55 -15.04 -3.04
N GLN A 76 -3.62 -15.78 -3.34
CA GLN A 76 -4.40 -16.56 -2.35
C GLN A 76 -3.59 -17.67 -1.66
N ARG A 77 -2.60 -18.26 -2.31
CA ARG A 77 -1.71 -19.24 -1.64
C ARG A 77 -0.68 -18.55 -0.76
N ARG A 78 -0.25 -17.34 -1.12
CA ARG A 78 0.63 -16.48 -0.31
C ARG A 78 -0.14 -15.72 0.79
N SER A 79 -1.44 -15.52 0.61
CA SER A 79 -2.37 -14.86 1.52
C SER A 79 -3.32 -15.83 2.24
N ARG A 80 -3.11 -17.15 2.14
CA ARG A 80 -3.66 -18.09 3.14
C ARG A 80 -2.92 -18.03 4.48
N SER A 81 -1.89 -17.20 4.57
CA SER A 81 -1.36 -16.66 5.83
C SER A 81 -1.80 -15.21 6.09
N SER A 82 -2.71 -14.66 5.29
CA SER A 82 -3.14 -13.26 5.38
C SER A 82 -4.56 -13.10 4.82
N SER A 83 -5.57 -13.35 5.66
CA SER A 83 -6.97 -13.04 5.36
C SER A 83 -7.09 -11.65 4.70
N PRO A 84 -7.91 -11.51 3.65
CA PRO A 84 -8.22 -10.21 3.07
C PRO A 84 -9.17 -9.48 4.01
N THR A 85 -8.60 -8.92 5.08
CA THR A 85 -9.27 -7.88 5.85
C THR A 85 -9.09 -6.58 5.08
N ALA A 86 -9.95 -6.40 4.07
CA ALA A 86 -10.50 -5.07 3.84
C ALA A 86 -10.98 -4.55 5.20
N LEU A 87 -10.78 -3.26 5.45
CA LEU A 87 -11.14 -2.50 6.66
C LEU A 87 -12.65 -2.53 7.05
N SER A 88 -13.34 -3.66 6.91
CA SER A 88 -14.67 -3.96 7.47
C SER A 88 -14.61 -4.30 8.97
N THR A 89 -13.43 -4.38 9.57
CA THR A 89 -13.22 -4.66 11.01
C THR A 89 -13.36 -3.43 11.92
N LEU A 90 -14.15 -2.42 11.56
CA LEU A 90 -14.69 -1.52 12.61
C LEU A 90 -15.92 -2.13 13.30
N GLY A 91 -16.48 -3.23 12.76
CA GLY A 91 -17.52 -4.02 13.41
C GLY A 91 -17.04 -5.35 14.01
N GLU A 92 -15.77 -5.70 13.85
CA GLU A 92 -15.17 -6.93 14.35
C GLU A 92 -14.33 -6.58 15.58
N ARG A 93 -14.44 -7.36 16.68
CA ARG A 93 -13.86 -7.01 17.99
C ARG A 93 -12.45 -6.43 17.83
N PRO A 94 -12.16 -5.25 18.42
CA PRO A 94 -10.83 -4.66 18.35
C PRO A 94 -9.83 -5.69 18.88
N ARG A 95 -8.92 -6.16 18.02
CA ARG A 95 -7.85 -7.04 18.45
C ARG A 95 -7.01 -6.28 19.48
N PRO A 96 -6.82 -6.81 20.70
CA PRO A 96 -6.00 -6.16 21.70
C PRO A 96 -4.57 -6.01 21.17
N VAL A 97 -3.89 -4.94 21.60
CA VAL A 97 -2.50 -4.62 21.21
C VAL A 97 -1.58 -5.84 21.34
N ARG A 98 -1.79 -6.64 22.39
CA ARG A 98 -1.04 -7.87 22.64
C ARG A 98 -1.08 -8.86 21.48
N GLU A 99 -2.24 -9.08 20.85
CA GLU A 99 -2.36 -9.99 19.71
C GLU A 99 -1.57 -9.50 18.50
N TRP A 100 -1.47 -8.18 18.29
CA TRP A 100 -0.65 -7.61 17.23
C TRP A 100 0.84 -7.78 17.49
N LEU A 101 1.27 -7.68 18.75
CA LEU A 101 2.67 -7.91 19.13
C LEU A 101 3.06 -9.39 19.01
N GLU A 102 2.18 -10.30 19.43
CA GLU A 102 2.38 -11.74 19.24
C GLU A 102 2.42 -12.09 17.75
N LEU A 103 1.57 -11.47 16.93
CA LEU A 103 1.61 -11.63 15.47
C LEU A 103 2.94 -11.13 14.87
N ALA A 104 3.45 -9.99 15.34
CA ALA A 104 4.72 -9.45 14.87
C ALA A 104 5.89 -10.43 15.11
N GLN A 105 5.96 -11.02 16.31
CA GLN A 105 6.99 -12.02 16.65
C GLN A 105 6.86 -13.29 15.81
N ASN A 106 5.65 -13.81 15.63
CA ASN A 106 5.43 -14.99 14.80
C ASN A 106 5.85 -14.76 13.33
N LEU A 107 5.58 -13.58 12.80
CA LEU A 107 5.97 -13.21 11.43
C LEU A 107 7.47 -13.01 11.30
N GLU A 108 8.13 -12.47 12.32
CA GLU A 108 9.59 -12.39 12.39
C GLU A 108 10.23 -13.78 12.32
N TRP A 109 9.77 -14.74 13.13
CA TRP A 109 10.28 -16.11 13.10
C TRP A 109 10.03 -16.82 11.77
N ALA A 110 8.96 -16.46 11.08
CA ALA A 110 8.66 -16.95 9.73
C ALA A 110 9.48 -16.26 8.63
N GLY A 111 10.29 -15.24 8.97
CA GLY A 111 11.06 -14.44 8.02
C GLY A 111 10.23 -13.42 7.22
N ASP A 112 8.96 -13.20 7.59
CA ASP A 112 8.11 -12.18 6.98
C ASP A 112 8.23 -10.83 7.71
N TYR A 113 9.36 -10.16 7.46
CA TYR A 113 9.66 -8.86 8.08
C TYR A 113 8.67 -7.76 7.69
N ARG A 114 8.10 -7.84 6.47
CA ARG A 114 7.08 -6.89 6.01
C ARG A 114 5.80 -7.04 6.82
N GLY A 115 5.36 -8.28 7.01
CA GLY A 115 4.22 -8.60 7.87
C GLY A 115 4.46 -8.18 9.32
N ALA A 116 5.66 -8.43 9.86
CA ALA A 116 6.03 -8.04 11.21
C ALA A 116 5.98 -6.52 11.44
N CYS A 117 6.56 -5.73 10.52
CA CYS A 117 6.49 -4.27 10.57
C CYS A 117 5.04 -3.75 10.51
N ARG A 118 4.19 -4.36 9.68
CA ARG A 118 2.76 -4.02 9.62
C ARG A 118 2.05 -4.32 10.94
N ALA A 119 2.36 -5.46 11.57
CA ALA A 119 1.76 -5.82 12.85
C ALA A 119 2.16 -4.84 13.96
N LEU A 120 3.44 -4.41 14.00
CA LEU A 120 3.91 -3.37 14.92
C LEU A 120 3.22 -2.02 14.68
N TYR A 121 3.05 -1.62 13.42
CA TYR A 121 2.29 -0.43 13.06
C TYR A 121 0.83 -0.48 13.57
N MET A 122 0.16 -1.62 13.41
CA MET A 122 -1.21 -1.79 13.92
C MET A 122 -1.24 -1.74 15.44
N ALA A 123 -0.30 -2.40 16.12
CA ALA A 123 -0.16 -2.33 17.58
C ALA A 123 -0.02 -0.87 18.06
N LEU A 124 0.77 -0.06 17.34
CA LEU A 124 0.95 1.36 17.64
C LEU A 124 -0.35 2.15 17.47
N LEU A 125 -1.08 1.98 16.37
CA LEU A 125 -2.35 2.68 16.14
C LEU A 125 -3.36 2.44 17.26
N TYR A 126 -3.52 1.17 17.67
CA TYR A 126 -4.43 0.83 18.76
C TYR A 126 -3.94 1.35 20.12
N ARG A 127 -2.62 1.39 20.36
CA ARG A 127 -2.07 2.05 21.56
C ARG A 127 -2.35 3.55 21.57
N LEU A 128 -2.15 4.24 20.44
CA LEU A 128 -2.43 5.67 20.31
C LEU A 128 -3.92 5.97 20.54
N GLN A 129 -4.80 5.08 20.08
CA GLN A 129 -6.23 5.19 20.39
C GLN A 129 -6.54 4.95 21.87
N ALA A 130 -5.97 3.90 22.46
CA ALA A 130 -6.18 3.58 23.87
C ALA A 130 -5.65 4.67 24.81
N ALA A 131 -4.56 5.34 24.43
CA ALA A 131 -4.00 6.48 25.15
C ALA A 131 -4.78 7.79 24.92
N GLY A 132 -5.77 7.79 24.01
CA GLY A 132 -6.56 8.98 23.67
C GLY A 132 -5.81 10.01 22.81
N TRP A 133 -4.66 9.67 22.24
CA TRP A 133 -3.88 10.58 21.39
C TRP A 133 -4.47 10.69 19.98
N LEU A 134 -5.16 9.64 19.53
CA LEU A 134 -5.83 9.60 18.24
C LEU A 134 -7.18 8.91 18.36
N ARG A 135 -8.10 9.25 17.47
CA ARG A 135 -9.32 8.47 17.26
C ARG A 135 -9.21 7.81 15.89
N LEU A 136 -9.25 6.48 15.84
CA LEU A 136 -9.24 5.77 14.57
C LEU A 136 -10.55 6.02 13.82
N GLN A 137 -10.43 6.42 12.55
CA GLN A 137 -11.53 6.69 11.64
C GLN A 137 -11.31 5.92 10.34
N THR A 138 -12.37 5.30 9.81
CA THR A 138 -12.31 4.47 8.59
C THR A 138 -11.89 5.21 7.34
N HIS A 139 -12.15 6.51 7.28
CA HIS A 139 -11.86 7.34 6.11
C HIS A 139 -10.51 8.04 6.18
N TRP A 140 -9.76 7.87 7.28
CA TRP A 140 -8.44 8.49 7.44
C TRP A 140 -7.34 7.64 6.82
N THR A 141 -6.47 8.31 6.08
CA THR A 141 -5.23 7.79 5.54
C THR A 141 -4.09 7.90 6.56
N ASN A 142 -2.97 7.22 6.32
CA ASN A 142 -1.78 7.34 7.16
C ASN A 142 -1.30 8.78 7.31
N ASP A 143 -1.41 9.58 6.24
CA ASP A 143 -1.00 10.98 6.24
C ASP A 143 -1.95 11.85 7.08
N ASP A 144 -3.24 11.50 7.16
CA ASP A 144 -4.20 12.17 8.03
C ASP A 144 -3.83 11.98 9.51
N TYR A 145 -3.54 10.73 9.91
CA TYR A 145 -3.09 10.42 11.27
C TYR A 145 -1.78 11.13 11.62
N LEU A 146 -0.82 11.17 10.69
CA LEU A 146 0.45 11.86 10.90
C LEU A 146 0.27 13.37 11.09
N ARG A 147 -0.59 14.01 10.30
CA ARG A 147 -0.88 15.44 10.43
C ARG A 147 -1.49 15.77 11.79
N GLU A 148 -2.44 14.95 12.26
CA GLU A 148 -3.05 15.14 13.58
C GLU A 148 -2.03 14.97 14.70
N LEU A 149 -1.21 13.92 14.65
CA LEU A 149 -0.13 13.72 15.62
C LEU A 149 0.87 14.89 15.61
N GLN A 150 1.26 15.37 14.42
CA GLN A 150 2.18 16.49 14.29
C GLN A 150 1.63 17.77 14.93
N ARG A 151 0.32 18.02 14.80
CA ARG A 151 -0.35 19.11 15.49
C ARG A 151 -0.23 18.97 17.02
N LEU A 152 -0.46 17.79 17.58
CA LEU A 152 -0.32 17.55 19.02
C LEU A 152 1.10 17.82 19.53
N PHE A 153 2.13 17.42 18.77
CA PHE A 153 3.52 17.70 19.12
C PHE A 153 3.88 19.19 19.02
N GLN A 154 3.36 19.89 18.01
CA GLN A 154 3.60 21.33 17.83
C GLN A 154 2.97 22.19 18.93
N LEU A 155 1.83 21.75 19.48
CA LEU A 155 1.16 22.41 20.59
C LEU A 155 1.88 22.21 21.93
N GLY A 156 2.97 21.42 21.95
CA GLY A 156 3.74 21.14 23.17
C GLY A 156 3.05 20.18 24.14
N GLU A 157 1.95 19.56 23.73
CA GLU A 157 1.19 18.62 24.56
C GLU A 157 1.96 17.30 24.79
N ARG A 158 2.94 16.99 23.93
CA ARG A 158 3.69 15.73 23.91
C ARG A 158 5.16 15.93 23.54
N SER A 159 6.03 15.02 23.97
CA SER A 159 7.47 15.09 23.70
C SER A 159 7.80 14.94 22.20
N PRO A 160 8.66 15.81 21.62
CA PRO A 160 9.04 15.74 20.21
C PRO A 160 9.95 14.54 19.85
N THR A 161 10.58 13.89 20.84
CA THR A 161 11.37 12.66 20.60
C THR A 161 10.43 11.50 20.24
N VAL A 162 9.35 11.34 20.99
CA VAL A 162 8.31 10.32 20.78
C VAL A 162 7.64 10.50 19.42
N GLY A 163 7.42 11.76 19.01
CA GLY A 163 6.88 12.07 17.70
C GLY A 163 7.74 11.56 16.54
N ARG A 164 9.08 11.60 16.66
CA ARG A 164 9.98 11.05 15.63
C ARG A 164 9.87 9.53 15.52
N SER A 165 9.77 8.83 16.64
CA SER A 165 9.69 7.35 16.65
C SER A 165 8.33 6.87 16.11
N ILE A 166 7.25 7.58 16.41
CA ILE A 166 5.93 7.34 15.79
C ILE A 166 6.00 7.61 14.28
N GLN A 167 6.56 8.75 13.86
CA GLN A 167 6.71 9.08 12.43
C GLN A 167 7.51 8.01 11.68
N HIS A 168 8.57 7.49 12.30
CA HIS A 168 9.39 6.43 11.72
C HIS A 168 8.56 5.17 11.40
N LEU A 169 7.76 4.67 12.35
CA LEU A 169 6.87 3.52 12.16
C LEU A 169 5.85 3.75 11.03
N PHE A 170 5.25 4.94 10.97
CA PHE A 170 4.32 5.30 9.89
C PHE A 170 5.00 5.35 8.53
N GLN A 171 6.21 5.93 8.44
CA GLN A 171 6.96 6.02 7.19
C GLN A 171 7.36 4.63 6.68
N VAL A 172 7.89 3.77 7.56
CA VAL A 172 8.22 2.39 7.18
C VAL A 172 6.96 1.65 6.75
N HIS A 173 5.85 1.79 7.48
CA HIS A 173 4.59 1.17 7.05
C HIS A 173 4.14 1.66 5.67
N SER A 174 4.14 2.97 5.42
CA SER A 174 3.74 3.52 4.12
C SER A 174 4.66 3.05 2.98
N ARG A 175 5.98 3.08 3.17
CA ARG A 175 6.96 2.62 2.15
C ARG A 175 6.86 1.13 1.88
N THR A 176 6.63 0.33 2.91
CA THR A 176 6.59 -1.12 2.77
C THR A 176 5.22 -1.62 2.34
N TYR A 177 4.14 -0.94 2.69
CA TYR A 177 2.79 -1.37 2.32
C TYR A 177 2.37 -0.83 0.95
N TYR A 178 2.59 0.45 0.68
CA TYR A 178 2.26 1.07 -0.61
C TYR A 178 3.43 1.04 -1.60
N GLY A 179 4.66 1.08 -1.11
CA GLY A 179 5.84 0.82 -1.93
C GLY A 179 6.17 -0.68 -1.97
N ALA A 180 6.81 -1.11 -3.04
CA ALA A 180 7.30 -2.48 -3.20
C ALA A 180 8.71 -2.66 -2.61
N GLU A 181 9.07 -1.87 -1.59
CA GLU A 181 10.40 -1.88 -1.00
C GLU A 181 10.62 -3.18 -0.19
N PRO A 182 11.72 -3.92 -0.44
CA PRO A 182 12.03 -5.11 0.35
C PRO A 182 12.35 -4.70 1.78
N VAL A 183 11.81 -5.45 2.75
CA VAL A 183 12.06 -5.26 4.18
C VAL A 183 13.06 -6.29 4.63
N ASP A 184 14.15 -5.84 5.22
CA ASP A 184 15.16 -6.69 5.83
C ASP A 184 15.04 -6.72 7.37
N ALA A 185 15.83 -7.58 8.01
CA ALA A 185 15.84 -7.71 9.46
C ALA A 185 16.27 -6.41 10.17
N GLN A 186 17.12 -5.59 9.54
CA GLN A 186 17.54 -4.30 10.09
C GLN A 186 16.38 -3.31 10.16
N THR A 187 15.55 -3.25 9.12
CA THR A 187 14.34 -2.41 9.09
C THR A 187 13.35 -2.85 10.16
N LEU A 188 13.17 -4.16 10.36
CA LEU A 188 12.33 -4.68 11.44
C LEU A 188 12.87 -4.29 12.83
N ALA A 189 14.16 -4.49 13.07
CA ALA A 189 14.80 -4.11 14.34
C ALA A 189 14.61 -2.61 14.63
N SER A 190 14.72 -1.76 13.61
CA SER A 190 14.47 -0.32 13.73
C SER A 190 13.00 0.00 14.07
N CYS A 191 12.04 -0.74 13.50
CA CYS A 191 10.62 -0.61 13.85
C CYS A 191 10.33 -1.06 15.29
N GLN A 192 10.93 -2.17 15.73
CA GLN A 192 10.81 -2.65 17.10
C GLN A 192 11.36 -1.64 18.10
N ALA A 193 12.57 -1.12 17.84
CA ALA A 193 13.19 -0.09 18.69
C ALA A 193 12.30 1.15 18.80
N ALA A 194 11.78 1.64 17.67
CA ALA A 194 10.87 2.78 17.66
C ALA A 194 9.56 2.49 18.42
N TYR A 195 9.04 1.27 18.36
CA TYR A 195 7.81 0.90 19.07
C TYR A 195 8.02 0.92 20.58
N PHE A 196 9.07 0.26 21.06
CA PHE A 196 9.38 0.16 22.49
C PHE A 196 9.84 1.48 23.10
N GLU A 197 10.40 2.39 22.29
CA GLU A 197 10.69 3.76 22.74
C GLU A 197 9.42 4.56 23.01
N VAL A 198 8.35 4.34 22.22
CA VAL A 198 7.08 5.08 22.32
C VAL A 198 6.18 4.49 23.40
N GLU A 199 6.23 3.17 23.62
CA GLU A 199 5.30 2.44 24.48
C GLU A 199 5.15 3.03 25.91
N PRO A 200 6.21 3.40 26.64
CA PRO A 200 6.08 3.96 27.99
C PRO A 200 5.22 5.23 28.05
N PHE A 201 5.40 6.13 27.06
CA PHE A 201 4.69 7.40 26.98
C PHE A 201 3.19 7.23 26.68
N LEU A 202 2.81 6.10 26.06
CA LEU A 202 1.42 5.76 25.78
C LEU A 202 0.72 5.07 26.96
N GLN A 203 1.48 4.58 27.94
CA GLN A 203 0.93 3.94 29.15
C GLN A 203 0.61 4.95 30.27
N GLU A 204 1.32 6.07 30.35
CA GLU A 204 1.18 7.09 31.40
C GLU A 204 -0.20 7.75 31.49
N THR A 205 -1.06 7.61 30.47
CA THR A 205 -2.38 8.26 30.45
C THR A 205 -3.49 7.43 31.13
N GLN A 206 -3.17 6.29 31.73
CA GLN A 206 -4.13 5.38 32.40
C GLN A 206 -4.05 5.37 33.95
N GLN A 207 -3.29 6.29 34.56
CA GLN A 207 -3.29 6.52 36.01
C GLN A 207 -4.04 7.80 36.36
#